data_AF-A0A2G1W405-F1
#
_entry.id   AF-A0A2G1W405-F1
#
_cell.length_a   1.000
_cell.length_b   1.000
_cell.length_c   1.000
_cell.angle_alpha   90.00
_cell.angle_beta   90.00
_cell.angle_gamma   90.00
#
_symmetry.space_group_name_H-M   'P 1'
#
loop_
_entity.id
_entity.type
_entity.pdbx_description
1 polymer ?
#
loop_
_entity_poly.entity_id
_entity_poly.type
_entity_poly.pdbx_seq_one_letter_code
_entity_poly.pdbx_strand_id
1 'polypeptide(L)'
;MADVAPVPSFKRAIGSGYLIQQSPGGEMIGGVEVTLRHAKTTAGSLVALDTVWQSQSVNDVPPTYQQEAVAGIRKFANKRNIDLTRFHIEIGRFVVHDVDSMPVLYYLAAQNAFESALNMWNRMSNVSQNAFKQRTMT
;
A
#
# COMPACT_ATOMS: atom_id res chain seq x y z
N MET A 1 34.85 12.53 11.07
CA MET A 1 33.55 11.94 11.45
C MET A 1 33.22 10.91 10.38
N ALA A 2 33.13 9.63 10.74
CA ALA A 2 32.85 8.58 9.78
C ALA A 2 31.34 8.56 9.45
N ASP A 3 31.00 8.64 8.17
CA ASP A 3 29.66 8.42 7.65
C ASP A 3 29.21 7.01 8.02
N VAL A 4 28.31 6.91 9.00
CA VAL A 4 27.61 5.66 9.31
C VAL A 4 26.63 5.43 8.16
N ALA A 5 26.99 4.57 7.22
CA ALA A 5 26.08 4.11 6.18
C ALA A 5 24.79 3.60 6.85
N PRO A 6 23.60 4.09 6.44
CA PRO A 6 22.36 3.72 7.09
C PRO A 6 22.15 2.21 6.94
N VAL A 7 22.17 1.49 8.07
CA VAL A 7 21.78 0.08 8.12
C VAL A 7 20.38 -0.03 7.51
N PRO A 8 20.18 -0.77 6.40
CA PRO A 8 18.87 -0.85 5.78
C PRO A 8 17.94 -1.52 6.79
N SER A 9 16.97 -0.78 7.31
CA SER A 9 15.81 -1.47 7.88
C SER A 9 15.03 -2.00 6.71
N PHE A 10 15.28 -3.24 6.33
CA PHE A 10 14.51 -4.00 5.34
C PHE A 10 13.07 -4.28 5.80
N LYS A 11 12.52 -3.49 6.73
CA LYS A 11 11.13 -3.65 7.10
C LYS A 11 10.27 -3.03 6.01
N ARG A 12 9.76 -3.91 5.14
CA ARG A 12 8.83 -3.62 4.08
C ARG A 12 7.62 -4.51 4.27
N ALA A 13 6.41 -3.93 4.25
CA ALA A 13 5.17 -4.69 4.17
C ALA A 13 4.50 -4.40 2.83
N ILE A 14 3.85 -5.39 2.25
CA ILE A 14 3.08 -5.26 1.02
C ILE A 14 1.69 -5.80 1.30
N GLY A 15 0.67 -5.07 0.87
CA GLY A 15 -0.71 -5.52 0.89
C GLY A 15 -1.37 -5.24 -0.45
N SER A 16 -2.29 -6.09 -0.86
CA SER A 16 -3.05 -5.93 -2.10
C SER A 16 -4.55 -5.99 -1.80
N GLY A 17 -5.34 -5.23 -2.55
CA GLY A 17 -6.79 -5.21 -2.46
C GLY A 17 -7.37 -5.30 -3.86
N TYR A 18 -8.38 -6.16 -4.03
CA TYR A 18 -9.10 -6.35 -5.28
C TYR A 18 -10.59 -6.31 -5.00
N LEU A 19 -11.34 -5.70 -5.91
CA LEU A 19 -12.79 -5.63 -5.87
C LEU A 19 -13.32 -6.10 -7.22
N ILE A 20 -14.30 -6.99 -7.13
CA ILE A 20 -15.05 -7.50 -8.27
C ILE A 20 -16.51 -7.25 -7.94
N GLN A 21 -17.21 -6.53 -8.82
CA GLN A 21 -18.66 -6.41 -8.76
C GLN A 21 -19.24 -7.15 -9.96
N GLN A 22 -20.06 -8.16 -9.70
CA GLN A 22 -20.78 -8.88 -10.76
C GLN A 22 -22.20 -8.37 -10.86
N SER A 23 -22.65 -8.03 -12.06
CA SER A 23 -24.04 -7.70 -12.35
C SER A 23 -24.51 -8.39 -13.65
N PRO A 24 -25.82 -8.63 -13.84
CA PRO A 24 -26.32 -9.15 -15.10
C PRO A 24 -25.99 -8.16 -16.24
N GLY A 25 -25.09 -8.55 -17.14
CA GLY A 25 -24.67 -7.73 -18.28
C GLY A 25 -23.36 -6.96 -18.11
N GLY A 26 -22.62 -7.12 -17.00
CA GLY A 26 -21.28 -6.55 -16.85
C GLY A 26 -20.55 -7.01 -15.60
N GLU A 27 -19.22 -7.02 -15.65
CA GLU A 27 -18.36 -7.19 -14.49
C GLU A 27 -17.64 -5.87 -14.23
N MET A 28 -17.33 -5.54 -12.99
CA MET A 28 -16.43 -4.42 -12.67
C MET A 28 -15.24 -4.94 -11.90
N ILE A 29 -14.04 -4.45 -12.22
CA ILE A 29 -12.81 -4.85 -11.55
C ILE A 29 -11.94 -3.63 -11.22
N GLY A 30 -11.40 -3.64 -10.01
CA GLY A 30 -10.39 -2.68 -9.59
C GLY A 30 -9.49 -3.30 -8.54
N GLY A 31 -8.19 -3.08 -8.65
CA GLY A 31 -7.23 -3.56 -7.66
C GLY A 31 -6.02 -2.68 -7.54
N VAL A 32 -5.37 -2.69 -6.37
CA VAL A 32 -4.12 -1.98 -6.12
C VAL A 32 -3.22 -2.77 -5.18
N GLU A 33 -1.92 -2.55 -5.31
CA GLU A 33 -0.91 -2.95 -4.33
C GLU A 33 -0.41 -1.71 -3.57
N VAL A 34 -0.26 -1.86 -2.26
CA VAL A 34 0.30 -0.84 -1.38
C VAL A 34 1.52 -1.41 -0.69
N THR A 35 2.66 -0.74 -0.87
CA THR A 35 3.91 -1.03 -0.17
C THR A 35 4.14 -0.02 0.95
N LEU A 36 4.46 -0.50 2.15
CA LEU A 36 4.87 0.29 3.30
C LEU A 36 6.35 0.09 3.62
N ARG A 37 7.06 1.19 3.83
CA ARG A 37 8.43 1.25 4.33
C ARG A 37 8.50 2.20 5.52
N HIS A 38 9.42 1.96 6.47
CA HIS A 38 9.55 2.83 7.64
C HIS A 38 10.18 4.16 7.24
N ALA A 39 9.60 5.28 7.67
CA ALA A 39 10.21 6.60 7.54
C ALA A 39 11.11 6.86 8.76
N LYS A 40 12.40 6.50 8.65
CA LYS A 40 13.36 6.57 9.76
C LYS A 40 13.89 7.97 10.03
N THR A 41 14.25 8.69 8.96
CA THR A 41 15.06 9.92 9.02
C THR A 41 14.33 11.14 8.48
N THR A 42 13.26 10.92 7.74
CA THR A 42 12.46 11.96 7.09
C THR A 42 10.99 11.73 7.40
N ALA A 43 10.17 12.76 7.22
CA ALA A 43 8.73 12.57 7.19
C ALA A 43 8.36 11.57 6.09
N GLY A 44 7.41 10.71 6.42
CA GLY A 44 6.82 9.74 5.51
C GLY A 44 6.16 10.40 4.31
N SER A 45 6.09 9.66 3.22
CA SER A 45 5.54 10.11 1.94
C SER A 45 4.44 9.17 1.48
N LEU A 46 3.48 9.69 0.73
CA LEU A 46 2.43 8.90 0.08
C LEU A 46 2.46 9.21 -1.40
N VAL A 47 2.84 8.23 -2.22
CA VAL A 47 3.01 8.38 -3.66
C VAL A 47 2.24 7.28 -4.38
N ALA A 48 1.51 7.65 -5.44
CA ALA A 48 0.96 6.71 -6.39
C ALA A 48 1.88 6.67 -7.61
N LEU A 49 2.22 5.47 -8.08
CA LEU A 49 3.06 5.27 -9.26
C LEU A 49 2.19 5.09 -10.51
N ASP A 50 2.71 5.58 -11.63
CA ASP A 50 2.00 5.58 -12.92
C ASP A 50 1.86 4.17 -13.57
N THR A 51 2.40 3.12 -12.95
CA THR A 51 2.56 1.79 -13.57
C THR A 51 2.13 0.61 -12.68
N VAL A 52 1.23 -0.26 -13.15
CA VAL A 52 1.48 -1.48 -13.99
C VAL A 52 0.16 -2.25 -14.16
N TRP A 53 -0.20 -2.54 -15.43
CA TRP A 53 -1.38 -3.29 -15.90
C TRP A 53 -1.18 -4.83 -15.88
N GLN A 54 -2.29 -5.58 -15.84
CA GLN A 54 -2.29 -7.06 -15.97
C GLN A 54 -2.42 -7.54 -17.43
N SER A 55 -2.76 -6.67 -18.38
CA SER A 55 -2.65 -6.95 -19.82
C SER A 55 -1.24 -6.57 -20.30
N GLN A 56 -0.72 -7.25 -21.33
CA GLN A 56 0.68 -7.19 -21.77
C GLN A 56 1.13 -5.84 -22.40
N SER A 57 0.39 -4.75 -22.14
CA SER A 57 0.64 -3.39 -22.65
C SER A 57 0.77 -2.41 -21.48
N VAL A 58 1.83 -1.61 -21.48
CA VAL A 58 2.03 -0.53 -20.51
C VAL A 58 1.23 0.69 -20.96
N ASN A 59 0.10 0.95 -20.32
CA ASN A 59 -0.66 2.19 -20.47
C ASN A 59 -0.60 3.00 -19.17
N ASP A 60 -0.65 4.32 -19.27
CA ASP A 60 -0.72 5.20 -18.10
C ASP A 60 -2.03 4.96 -17.34
N VAL A 61 -1.93 4.82 -16.01
CA VAL A 61 -3.12 4.73 -15.16
C VAL A 61 -3.84 6.08 -15.19
N PRO A 62 -5.15 6.14 -15.45
CA PRO A 62 -5.91 7.38 -15.38
C PRO A 62 -5.67 8.11 -14.04
N PRO A 63 -5.30 9.41 -14.05
CA PRO A 63 -5.00 10.16 -12.82
C PRO A 63 -6.12 10.12 -11.78
N THR A 64 -7.36 9.99 -12.23
CA THR A 64 -8.54 9.85 -11.36
C THR A 64 -8.48 8.61 -10.47
N TYR A 65 -7.96 7.48 -10.96
CA TYR A 65 -7.83 6.25 -10.17
C TYR A 65 -6.76 6.39 -9.08
N GLN A 66 -5.65 7.05 -9.41
CA GLN A 66 -4.59 7.35 -8.44
C GLN A 66 -5.10 8.29 -7.34
N GLN A 67 -5.83 9.34 -7.72
CA GLN A 67 -6.44 10.29 -6.77
C GLN A 67 -7.40 9.59 -5.82
N GLU A 68 -8.27 8.71 -6.33
CA GLU A 68 -9.20 7.93 -5.51
C GLU A 68 -8.47 6.97 -4.57
N ALA A 69 -7.43 6.28 -5.04
CA ALA A 69 -6.62 5.41 -4.18
C ALA A 69 -5.95 6.19 -3.04
N VAL A 70 -5.37 7.36 -3.34
CA VAL A 70 -4.77 8.25 -2.32
C VAL A 70 -5.83 8.74 -1.34
N ALA A 71 -7.01 9.16 -1.82
CA ALA A 71 -8.12 9.57 -0.99
C ALA A 71 -8.60 8.44 -0.07
N GLY A 72 -8.66 7.20 -0.58
CA GLY A 72 -9.01 6.00 0.17
C GLY A 72 -8.08 5.77 1.36
N ILE A 73 -6.76 5.75 1.12
CA ILE A 73 -5.75 5.58 2.18
C ILE A 73 -5.85 6.69 3.22
N ARG A 74 -5.96 7.96 2.78
CA ARG A 74 -6.08 9.10 3.71
C ARG A 74 -7.33 9.00 4.57
N LYS A 75 -8.48 8.62 3.99
CA LYS A 75 -9.72 8.44 4.75
C LYS A 75 -9.61 7.31 5.76
N PHE A 76 -9.06 6.15 5.36
CA PHE A 76 -8.85 5.02 6.25
C PHE A 76 -7.94 5.40 7.43
N ALA A 77 -6.81 6.06 7.13
CA ALA A 77 -5.85 6.49 8.13
C ALA A 77 -6.45 7.48 9.12
N ASN A 78 -7.18 8.48 8.63
CA ASN A 78 -7.90 9.43 9.49
C ASN A 78 -8.92 8.71 10.39
N LYS A 79 -9.77 7.84 9.82
CA LYS A 79 -10.78 7.07 10.58
C LYS A 79 -10.17 6.22 11.71
N ARG A 80 -8.93 5.76 11.53
CA ARG A 80 -8.21 4.88 12.47
C ARG A 80 -7.15 5.62 13.29
N ASN A 81 -7.05 6.94 13.19
CA ASN A 81 -6.00 7.76 13.83
C ASN A 81 -4.56 7.26 13.54
N ILE A 82 -4.30 6.87 12.30
CA ILE A 82 -2.98 6.39 11.85
C ILE A 82 -2.16 7.56 11.34
N ASP A 83 -1.00 7.78 11.94
CA ASP A 83 -0.03 8.77 11.48
C ASP A 83 0.73 8.26 10.24
N LEU A 84 0.36 8.80 9.08
CA LEU A 84 0.97 8.47 7.80
C LEU A 84 2.42 8.98 7.67
N THR A 85 2.83 9.97 8.47
CA THR A 85 4.19 10.52 8.42
C THR A 85 5.24 9.53 8.93
N ARG A 86 4.82 8.39 9.51
CA ARG A 86 5.72 7.31 9.94
C ARG A 86 6.11 6.35 8.82
N PHE A 87 5.50 6.49 7.65
CA PHE A 87 5.62 5.53 6.56
C PHE A 87 5.96 6.19 5.22
N HIS A 88 6.86 5.58 4.46
CA HIS A 88 6.90 5.76 3.01
C HIS A 88 5.94 4.75 2.38
N ILE A 89 4.85 5.27 1.85
CA ILE A 89 3.73 4.53 1.27
C ILE A 89 3.79 4.72 -0.24
N GLU A 90 3.84 3.60 -0.95
CA GLU A 90 3.82 3.53 -2.40
C GLU A 90 2.58 2.75 -2.82
N ILE A 91 1.72 3.40 -3.61
CA ILE A 91 0.57 2.75 -4.26
C ILE A 91 1.00 2.42 -5.69
N GLY A 92 0.92 1.16 -6.08
CA GLY A 92 1.31 0.70 -7.42
C GLY A 92 0.51 -0.50 -7.86
N ARG A 93 0.84 -1.04 -9.04
CA ARG A 93 0.18 -2.23 -9.63
C ARG A 93 -1.34 -2.11 -9.63
N PHE A 94 -1.82 -1.06 -10.30
CA PHE A 94 -3.25 -0.87 -10.50
C PHE A 94 -3.76 -1.95 -11.47
N VAL A 95 -4.68 -2.79 -11.00
CA VAL A 95 -5.44 -3.67 -11.89
C VAL A 95 -6.57 -2.87 -12.49
N VAL A 96 -6.43 -2.58 -13.78
CA VAL A 96 -7.35 -1.79 -14.59
C VAL A 96 -7.83 -2.64 -15.76
N HIS A 97 -9.10 -2.52 -16.07
CA HIS A 97 -9.75 -3.04 -17.24
C HIS A 97 -10.44 -1.89 -17.97
N ASP A 98 -10.28 -1.82 -19.30
CA ASP A 98 -10.68 -0.66 -20.10
C ASP A 98 -12.17 -0.33 -20.00
N VAL A 99 -13.01 -1.36 -19.86
CA VAL A 99 -14.47 -1.22 -19.83
C VAL A 99 -15.03 -1.25 -18.40
N ASP A 100 -14.35 -1.98 -17.52
CA ASP A 100 -14.92 -2.47 -16.27
C ASP A 100 -14.31 -1.82 -15.03
N SER A 101 -13.38 -0.87 -15.21
CA SER A 101 -12.77 -0.14 -14.11
C SER A 101 -13.43 1.21 -13.83
N MET A 102 -13.79 1.43 -12.57
CA MET A 102 -14.37 2.68 -12.09
C MET A 102 -13.52 3.29 -10.98
N PRO A 103 -13.42 4.64 -10.89
CA PRO A 103 -12.60 5.31 -9.87
C PRO A 103 -12.90 4.86 -8.43
N VAL A 104 -14.19 4.69 -8.10
CA VAL A 104 -14.65 4.30 -6.75
C VAL A 104 -14.10 2.95 -6.29
N LEU A 105 -13.80 2.02 -7.21
CA LEU A 105 -13.21 0.73 -6.86
C LEU A 105 -11.80 0.90 -6.32
N TYR A 106 -11.02 1.85 -6.85
CA TYR A 106 -9.66 2.12 -6.39
C TYR A 106 -9.63 2.77 -5.02
N TYR A 107 -10.63 3.59 -4.69
CA TYR A 107 -10.81 4.13 -3.34
C TYR A 107 -10.94 3.00 -2.30
N LEU A 108 -11.85 2.06 -2.53
CA LEU A 108 -12.09 0.95 -1.61
C LEU A 108 -10.97 -0.09 -1.63
N ALA A 109 -10.44 -0.42 -2.82
CA ALA A 109 -9.32 -1.35 -2.97
C ALA A 109 -8.07 -0.84 -2.23
N ALA A 110 -7.79 0.46 -2.29
CA ALA A 110 -6.66 1.06 -1.58
C ALA A 110 -6.81 1.01 -0.06
N GLN A 111 -8.03 1.15 0.47
CA GLN A 111 -8.28 0.94 1.91
C GLN A 111 -7.93 -0.48 2.33
N ASN A 112 -8.43 -1.47 1.59
CA ASN A 112 -8.20 -2.88 1.88
C ASN A 112 -6.70 -3.26 1.74
N ALA A 113 -6.04 -2.77 0.68
CA ALA A 113 -4.62 -2.99 0.45
C ALA A 113 -3.76 -2.39 1.57
N PHE A 114 -4.06 -1.15 1.99
CA PHE A 114 -3.35 -0.48 3.06
C PHE A 114 -3.58 -1.14 4.42
N GLU A 115 -4.82 -1.55 4.74
CA GLU A 115 -5.12 -2.31 5.95
C GLU A 115 -4.34 -3.63 6.01
N SER A 116 -4.30 -4.37 4.90
CA SER A 116 -3.52 -5.61 4.78
C SER A 116 -2.02 -5.36 4.99
N ALA A 117 -1.47 -4.32 4.37
CA ALA A 117 -0.07 -3.95 4.53
C ALA A 117 0.27 -3.56 5.99
N LEU A 118 -0.61 -2.80 6.66
CA LEU A 118 -0.46 -2.44 8.07
C LEU A 118 -0.52 -3.66 9.00
N ASN A 119 -1.43 -4.60 8.74
CA ASN A 119 -1.54 -5.83 9.52
C ASN A 119 -0.24 -6.64 9.42
N MET A 120 0.33 -6.76 8.21
CA MET A 120 1.62 -7.41 8.01
C MET A 120 2.75 -6.65 8.71
N TRP A 121 2.76 -5.32 8.61
CA TRP A 121 3.72 -4.45 9.29
C TRP A 121 3.76 -4.69 10.80
N ASN A 122 2.58 -4.78 11.43
CA ASN A 122 2.45 -4.96 12.87
C ASN A 122 2.89 -6.37 13.30
N ARG A 123 2.58 -7.40 12.52
CA ARG A 123 3.06 -8.77 12.79
C ARG A 123 4.59 -8.84 12.79
N MET A 124 5.25 -8.22 11.82
CA MET A 124 6.72 -8.18 11.75
C MET A 124 7.36 -7.41 12.91
N SER A 125 6.69 -6.36 13.44
CA SER A 125 7.17 -5.67 14.65
C SER A 125 7.23 -6.61 15.85
N ASN A 126 6.17 -7.39 16.05
CA ASN A 126 6.01 -8.23 17.24
C ASN A 126 6.96 -9.43 17.21
N VAL A 127 7.21 -10.01 16.03
CA VAL A 127 8.20 -11.09 15.84
C VAL A 127 9.60 -10.61 16.20
N SER A 128 9.98 -9.40 15.76
CA SER A 128 11.32 -8.84 16.02
C SER A 128 11.58 -8.62 17.52
N GLN A 129 10.57 -8.19 18.28
CA GLN A 129 10.70 -7.97 19.73
C GLN A 129 10.85 -9.28 20.51
N ASN A 130 10.14 -10.33 20.11
CA ASN A 130 10.22 -11.64 20.77
C ASN A 130 11.56 -12.33 20.50
N ALA A 131 12.09 -12.24 19.28
CA ALA A 131 13.40 -12.78 18.93
C ALA A 131 14.55 -12.09 19.68
N PHE A 132 14.44 -10.79 19.94
CA PHE A 132 15.44 -10.05 20.72
C PHE A 132 15.45 -10.48 22.19
N LYS A 133 14.27 -10.60 22.83
CA LYS A 133 14.15 -11.02 24.23
C LYS A 133 14.76 -12.39 24.50
N GLN A 134 14.62 -13.33 23.55
CA GLN A 134 15.18 -14.69 23.68
C GLN A 134 16.70 -14.72 23.63
N ARG A 135 17.35 -13.80 22.90
CA ARG A 135 18.82 -13.73 22.79
C ARG A 135 19.51 -13.08 23.99
N THR A 136 18.80 -12.23 24.73
CA THR A 136 19.33 -11.57 25.94
C THR A 136 19.21 -12.41 27.21
N MET A 137 18.59 -13.60 27.13
CA MET A 137 18.43 -14.52 28.27
C MET A 137 19.32 -15.77 28.18
N THR A 138 20.23 -15.82 27.21
CA THR A 138 21.27 -16.85 27.03
C THR A 138 22.64 -16.22 27.20
#